data_AF-A0A919TDH1-F1
#
_entry.id   AF-A0A919TDH1-F1
#
_cell.length_a   1.000
_cell.length_b   1.000
_cell.length_c   1.000
_cell.angle_alpha   90.00
_cell.angle_beta   90.00
_cell.angle_gamma   90.00
#
_symmetry.space_group_name_H-M   'P 1'
#
loop_
_entity.id
_entity.type
_entity.pdbx_description
1 polymer ?
#
loop_
_entity_poly.entity_id
_entity_poly.type
_entity_poly.pdbx_seq_one_letter_code
_entity_poly.pdbx_strand_id
1 'polypeptide(L)'
;MSAREMFNAVGTAVGGLIGWPETPPPADPATLRELFADLGVTIGDSDEELTEMVCAFQARVGLDADGVAGPHTVHLLVRYAKEVRERHLGMAA
;
A
#
# COMPACT_ATOMS: atom_id res chain seq x y z
N MET A 1 20.65 21.33 2.29
CA MET A 1 20.54 20.23 1.31
C MET A 1 19.41 19.32 1.78
N SER A 2 18.33 19.25 1.02
CA SER A 2 17.04 18.67 1.43
C SER A 2 17.03 17.15 1.26
N ALA A 3 16.55 16.42 2.28
CA ALA A 3 16.54 14.96 2.39
C ALA A 3 15.47 14.27 1.52
N ARG A 4 15.18 14.81 0.33
CA ARG A 4 14.01 14.41 -0.47
C ARG A 4 14.33 13.49 -1.67
N GLU A 5 15.53 12.94 -1.79
CA GLU A 5 15.93 12.27 -3.06
C GLU A 5 16.56 10.87 -2.94
N MET A 6 16.37 10.11 -1.86
CA MET A 6 17.11 8.83 -1.80
C MET A 6 16.51 7.67 -0.99
N PHE A 7 15.24 7.28 -1.21
CA PHE A 7 14.81 5.92 -0.82
C PHE A 7 13.79 5.33 -1.80
N ASN A 8 14.22 5.13 -3.04
CA ASN A 8 13.66 4.08 -3.88
C ASN A 8 14.57 2.85 -3.73
N ALA A 9 14.20 1.93 -2.83
CA ALA A 9 14.96 0.71 -2.61
C ALA A 9 14.03 -0.51 -2.68
N VAL A 10 13.89 -1.02 -3.90
CA VAL A 10 13.69 -2.45 -4.13
C VAL A 10 14.98 -3.14 -3.66
N GLY A 11 14.90 -3.98 -2.64
CA GLY A 11 16.09 -4.53 -1.99
C GLY A 11 15.85 -5.85 -1.28
N THR A 12 15.96 -6.93 -2.06
CA THR A 12 16.38 -8.29 -1.69
C THR A 12 17.14 -8.36 -0.36
N ALA A 13 16.67 -9.25 0.51
CA ALA A 13 17.28 -9.59 1.80
C ALA A 13 18.82 -9.70 1.74
N VAL A 14 19.50 -8.79 2.44
CA VAL A 14 20.82 -9.04 3.03
C VAL A 14 20.75 -8.49 4.45
N GLY A 15 20.80 -9.41 5.42
CA GLY A 15 20.64 -9.12 6.83
C GLY A 15 21.79 -8.32 7.43
N GLY A 16 21.43 -7.47 8.40
CA GLY A 16 22.26 -7.05 9.52
C GLY A 16 23.46 -6.16 9.17
N LEU A 17 23.30 -4.83 9.27
CA LEU A 17 24.30 -3.97 9.94
C LEU A 17 23.92 -2.47 10.05
N ILE A 18 22.76 -2.03 9.57
CA ILE A 18 22.30 -0.64 9.75
C ILE A 18 20.98 -0.72 10.49
N GLY A 19 20.82 0.04 11.59
CA GLY A 19 19.63 0.10 12.43
C GLY A 19 18.39 0.57 11.66
N TRP A 20 17.87 -0.30 10.79
CA TRP A 20 16.57 -0.15 10.19
C TRP A 20 15.55 -0.24 11.32
N PRO A 21 14.56 0.66 11.39
CA PRO A 21 13.45 0.44 12.30
C PRO A 21 12.90 -0.97 12.02
N GLU A 22 12.75 -1.78 13.07
CA GLU A 22 12.18 -3.13 13.00
C GLU A 22 10.83 -3.13 12.28
N THR A 23 10.14 -1.99 12.29
CA THR A 23 8.95 -1.71 11.51
C THR A 23 9.30 -0.90 10.26
N PRO A 24 9.11 -1.45 9.05
CA PRO A 24 9.24 -0.67 7.82
C PRO A 24 8.27 0.53 7.82
N PRO A 25 8.65 1.65 7.21
CA PRO A 25 7.80 2.83 7.17
C PRO A 25 6.45 2.49 6.49
N PRO A 26 5.35 3.14 6.93
CA PRO A 26 4.07 3.02 6.23
C PRO A 26 4.23 3.36 4.75
N ALA A 27 3.41 2.74 3.91
CA ALA A 27 3.39 3.08 2.50
C ALA A 27 3.02 4.55 2.26
N ASP A 28 3.56 5.10 1.17
CA ASP A 28 3.27 6.45 0.74
C ASP A 28 1.76 6.65 0.46
N PRO A 29 1.12 7.70 1.01
CA PRO A 29 -0.31 7.95 0.86
C PRO A 29 -0.80 8.10 -0.58
N ALA A 30 0.00 8.66 -1.49
CA ALA A 30 -0.39 8.79 -2.90
C ALA A 30 -0.44 7.42 -3.58
N THR A 31 0.57 6.58 -3.31
CA THR A 31 0.60 5.19 -3.79
C THR A 31 -0.61 4.39 -3.31
N LEU A 32 -1.02 4.55 -2.05
CA LEU A 32 -2.21 3.88 -1.53
C LEU A 32 -3.49 4.32 -2.24
N ARG A 33 -3.66 5.62 -2.49
CA ARG A 33 -4.81 6.15 -3.23
C ARG A 33 -4.88 5.57 -4.65
N GLU A 34 -3.75 5.44 -5.34
CA GLU A 34 -3.69 4.79 -6.66
C GLU A 34 -4.10 3.32 -6.60
N LEU A 35 -3.60 2.57 -5.62
CA LEU A 35 -3.98 1.16 -5.44
C LEU A 35 -5.47 0.98 -5.13
N PHE A 36 -6.06 1.89 -4.35
CA PHE A 36 -7.51 1.89 -4.12
C PHE A 36 -8.29 2.28 -5.38
N ALA A 37 -7.78 3.24 -6.16
CA ALA A 37 -8.40 3.62 -7.43
C ALA A 37 -8.41 2.45 -8.43
N ASP A 38 -7.35 1.64 -8.47
CA ASP A 38 -7.29 0.40 -9.26
C ASP A 38 -8.34 -0.64 -8.83
N LEU A 39 -8.76 -0.61 -7.56
CA LEU A 39 -9.87 -1.41 -7.04
C LEU A 39 -11.25 -0.78 -7.30
N GLY A 40 -11.29 0.38 -7.96
CA GLY A 40 -12.50 1.15 -8.23
C GLY A 40 -12.96 2.05 -7.08
N VAL A 41 -12.10 2.30 -6.08
CA VAL A 41 -12.39 3.14 -4.92
C VAL A 41 -11.63 4.45 -5.04
N THR A 42 -12.34 5.56 -5.22
CA THR A 42 -11.74 6.90 -5.16
C THR A 42 -11.82 7.42 -3.74
N ILE A 43 -10.66 7.77 -3.18
CA ILE A 43 -10.52 8.38 -1.85
C ILE A 43 -10.20 9.85 -2.07
N GLY A 44 -10.75 10.74 -1.23
CA GLY A 44 -10.38 12.15 -1.27
C GLY A 44 -8.93 12.41 -0.88
N ASP A 45 -8.56 13.69 -0.94
CA ASP A 45 -7.21 14.14 -0.63
C ASP A 45 -6.90 14.14 0.88
N SER A 46 -7.91 13.90 1.73
CA SER A 46 -7.71 13.89 3.18
C SER A 46 -7.02 12.59 3.63
N ASP A 47 -6.11 12.72 4.59
CA ASP A 47 -5.43 11.56 5.18
C ASP A 47 -6.35 10.78 6.13
N GLU A 48 -7.38 11.43 6.67
CA GLU A 48 -8.42 10.80 7.50
C GLU A 48 -9.25 9.81 6.67
N GLU A 49 -9.77 10.21 5.51
CA GLU A 49 -10.51 9.32 4.61
C GLU A 49 -9.63 8.14 4.14
N LEU A 50 -8.35 8.40 3.86
CA LEU A 50 -7.43 7.34 3.49
C LEU A 50 -7.24 6.34 4.64
N THR A 51 -7.08 6.83 5.87
CA THR A 51 -6.92 5.98 7.05
C THR A 51 -8.17 5.13 7.29
N GLU A 52 -9.37 5.72 7.19
CA GLU A 52 -10.64 4.99 7.30
C GLU A 52 -10.75 3.89 6.24
N MET A 53 -10.34 4.18 5.01
CA MET A 53 -10.37 3.19 3.93
C MET A 53 -9.36 2.06 4.14
N VAL A 54 -8.17 2.37 4.67
CA VAL A 54 -7.17 1.36 5.06
C VAL A 54 -7.72 0.46 6.16
N CYS A 55 -8.34 1.03 7.21
CA CYS A 55 -9.00 0.26 8.26
C CYS A 55 -10.10 -0.67 7.70
N ALA A 56 -10.94 -0.14 6.81
CA ALA A 56 -12.02 -0.91 6.18
C ALA A 56 -11.47 -2.06 5.33
N PHE A 57 -10.41 -1.81 4.57
CA PHE A 57 -9.73 -2.85 3.80
C PHE A 57 -9.12 -3.92 4.70
N GLN A 58 -8.36 -3.53 5.73
CA GLN A 58 -7.73 -4.44 6.69
C GLN A 58 -8.75 -5.35 7.35
N ALA A 59 -9.84 -4.79 7.87
CA ALA A 59 -10.93 -5.56 8.47
C ALA A 59 -11.55 -6.56 7.48
N ARG A 60 -11.72 -6.17 6.21
CA ARG A 60 -12.30 -7.02 5.16
C ARG A 60 -11.41 -8.20 4.79
N VAL A 61 -10.09 -8.04 4.84
CA VAL A 61 -9.12 -9.10 4.49
C VAL A 61 -8.61 -9.86 5.72
N GLY A 62 -9.12 -9.53 6.91
CA GLY A 62 -8.79 -10.22 8.17
C GLY A 62 -7.46 -9.81 8.80
N LEU A 63 -6.97 -8.60 8.51
CA LEU A 63 -5.86 -7.97 9.22
C LEU A 63 -6.37 -7.16 10.42
N ASP A 64 -5.46 -6.77 11.30
CA ASP A 64 -5.75 -5.75 12.32
C ASP A 64 -6.04 -4.41 11.63
N ALA A 65 -7.12 -3.76 12.04
CA ALA A 65 -7.62 -2.53 11.41
C ALA A 65 -7.00 -1.29 12.08
N ASP A 66 -5.67 -1.24 12.06
CA ASP A 66 -4.87 -0.18 12.69
C ASP A 66 -4.77 1.10 11.83
N GLY A 67 -5.25 1.06 10.58
CA GLY A 67 -5.18 2.18 9.64
C GLY A 67 -3.79 2.43 9.06
N VAL A 68 -2.81 1.58 9.40
CA VAL A 68 -1.42 1.70 8.95
C VAL A 68 -1.16 0.70 7.84
N ALA A 69 -0.82 1.20 6.65
CA ALA A 69 -0.45 0.37 5.53
C ALA A 69 0.99 -0.17 5.66
N GLY A 70 1.16 -1.18 6.53
CA GLY A 70 2.39 -1.96 6.63
C GLY A 70 2.57 -2.97 5.46
N PRO A 71 3.67 -3.74 5.45
CA PRO A 71 4.01 -4.64 4.34
C PRO A 71 2.92 -5.64 3.98
N HIS A 72 2.22 -6.19 4.99
CA HIS A 72 1.13 -7.14 4.78
C HIS A 72 -0.08 -6.46 4.12
N THR A 73 -0.47 -5.27 4.59
CA THR A 73 -1.55 -4.47 4.00
C THR A 73 -1.25 -4.14 2.54
N VAL A 74 -0.03 -3.64 2.27
CA VAL A 74 0.41 -3.28 0.91
C VAL A 74 0.45 -4.50 -0.01
N HIS A 75 1.01 -5.61 0.46
CA HIS A 75 1.08 -6.86 -0.31
C HIS A 75 -0.31 -7.29 -0.79
N LEU A 76 -1.30 -7.27 0.11
CA LEU A 76 -2.67 -7.63 -0.24
C LEU A 76 -3.31 -6.61 -1.19
N LEU A 77 -3.16 -5.31 -0.93
CA LEU A 77 -3.68 -4.26 -1.83
C LEU A 77 -3.16 -4.42 -3.26
N VAL A 78 -1.84 -4.54 -3.43
CA VAL A 78 -1.20 -4.73 -4.74
C VAL A 78 -1.71 -5.99 -5.43
N ARG A 79 -1.85 -7.09 -4.68
CA ARG A 79 -2.36 -8.36 -5.22
C ARG A 79 -3.80 -8.19 -5.73
N TYR A 80 -4.71 -7.64 -4.94
CA TYR A 80 -6.09 -7.45 -5.35
C TYR A 80 -6.20 -6.46 -6.52
N ALA A 81 -5.45 -5.36 -6.50
CA ALA A 81 -5.43 -4.39 -7.59
C ALA A 81 -4.97 -5.03 -8.90
N LYS A 82 -3.94 -5.89 -8.85
CA LYS A 82 -3.49 -6.68 -9.99
C LYS A 82 -4.57 -7.64 -10.48
N GLU A 83 -5.20 -8.40 -9.59
CA GLU A 83 -6.27 -9.34 -9.95
C GLU A 83 -7.46 -8.63 -10.62
N VAL A 84 -7.83 -7.43 -10.15
CA VAL A 84 -8.88 -6.60 -10.76
C VAL A 84 -8.48 -6.16 -12.17
N ARG A 85 -7.26 -5.60 -12.34
CA ARG A 85 -6.75 -5.19 -13.67
C ARG A 85 -6.73 -6.35 -14.66
N GLU A 86 -6.24 -7.52 -14.25
CA GLU A 86 -6.16 -8.69 -15.12
C GLU A 86 -7.55 -9.16 -15.56
N ARG A 87 -8.55 -9.13 -14.66
CA ARG A 87 -9.94 -9.44 -15.01
C ARG A 87 -10.52 -8.45 -16.02
N HIS A 88 -10.27 -7.15 -15.83
CA HIS A 88 -10.73 -6.13 -16.79
C HIS A 88 -10.11 -6.30 -18.18
N LEU A 89 -8.82 -6.64 -18.25
CA LEU A 89 -8.14 -6.88 -19.52
C LEU A 89 -8.61 -8.19 -20.20
N GLY A 90 -8.89 -9.23 -19.43
CA GLY A 90 -9.42 -10.50 -19.96
C GLY A 90 -10.86 -10.43 -20.47
N MET A 91 -11.64 -9.42 -20.09
CA MET A 91 -13.00 -9.19 -20.60
C MET A 91 -13.03 -8.33 -21.87
N ALA A 92 -11.91 -7.74 -22.28
CA ALA A 92 -11.80 -6.85 -23.43
C ALA A 92 -11.22 -7.53 -24.69
N ALA A 93 -10.92 -8.83 -24.63
CA ALA A 93 -10.37 -9.65 -25.72
C ALA A 93 -11.41 -10.66 -26.21
#